data_AF-A0A914Y618-F1
#
_entry.id   AF-A0A914Y618-F1
#
_cell.length_a   1.000
_cell.length_b   1.000
_cell.length_c   1.000
_cell.angle_alpha   90.00
_cell.angle_beta   90.00
_cell.angle_gamma   90.00
#
_symmetry.space_group_name_H-M   'P 1'
#
loop_
_entity.id
_entity.type
_entity.pdbx_description
1 polymer ?
#
loop_
_entity_poly.entity_id
_entity_poly.type
_entity_poly.pdbx_seq_one_letter_code
_entity_poly.pdbx_strand_id
1 'polypeptide(L)'
;MVVSIFLLSLFCVCIVGQETPAPIVPALLQLDEATKSKVESILINQNLPLKEINSQVDAIFAQQSPSISSQYTVTKEAYLRAVNELEKHHIEEIKAASPPTQAADSEIRKIANNDSLTSLQQNRGILQIYLAQTPDVQKELKQYAIFRRN
;
A
#
# COMPACT_ATOMS: atom_id res chain seq x y z
N MET A 1 5.17 1.49 -10.98
CA MET A 1 5.85 1.60 -9.66
C MET A 1 4.75 1.81 -8.64
N VAL A 2 4.33 0.73 -7.98
CA VAL A 2 3.31 0.76 -6.91
C VAL A 2 4.05 0.43 -5.62
N VAL A 3 4.37 1.44 -4.80
CA VAL A 3 5.21 1.26 -3.57
C VAL A 3 4.48 1.77 -2.31
N SER A 4 3.20 2.12 -2.43
CA SER A 4 2.53 2.96 -1.41
C SER A 4 1.77 2.19 -0.31
N ILE A 5 1.77 0.85 -0.31
CA ILE A 5 1.01 0.03 0.67
C ILE A 5 1.92 -0.91 1.48
N PHE A 6 3.24 -0.88 1.31
CA PHE A 6 4.14 -1.87 1.94
C PHE A 6 4.29 -1.72 3.46
N LEU A 7 3.91 -0.58 4.02
CA LEU A 7 4.37 -0.17 5.36
C LEU A 7 3.25 -0.09 6.40
N LEU A 8 1.98 -0.06 5.96
CA LEU A 8 0.81 -0.20 6.84
C LEU A 8 0.42 -1.67 7.08
N SER A 9 0.88 -2.60 6.24
CA SER A 9 0.60 -4.04 6.41
C SER A 9 1.51 -4.72 7.44
N LEU A 10 2.56 -4.04 7.91
CA LEU A 10 3.53 -4.60 8.87
C LEU A 10 2.97 -4.80 10.29
N PHE A 11 1.80 -4.20 10.60
CA PHE A 11 1.26 -4.17 11.97
C PHE A 11 -0.16 -4.72 12.14
N CYS A 12 -0.81 -5.22 11.09
CA CYS A 12 -2.14 -5.82 11.23
C CYS A 12 -2.06 -7.30 11.62
N VAL A 13 -1.75 -7.55 12.89
CA VAL A 13 -2.21 -8.77 13.57
C VAL A 13 -3.67 -8.53 13.98
N CYS A 14 -4.55 -9.36 13.41
CA CYS A 14 -5.96 -9.57 13.78
C CYS A 14 -6.94 -8.41 13.46
N ILE A 15 -7.75 -8.60 12.41
CA ILE A 15 -9.22 -8.83 12.50
C ILE A 15 -9.81 -8.88 11.07
N VAL A 16 -10.20 -10.10 10.68
CA VAL A 16 -11.32 -10.50 9.79
C VAL A 16 -11.30 -10.02 8.34
N GLY A 17 -11.15 -10.97 7.40
CA GLY A 17 -11.94 -10.85 6.16
C GLY A 17 -11.56 -11.64 4.92
N GLN A 18 -10.30 -11.71 4.50
CA GLN A 18 -9.82 -12.67 3.49
C GLN A 18 -8.32 -12.90 3.70
N GLU A 19 -7.93 -14.18 3.81
CA GLU A 19 -6.58 -14.63 4.10
C GLU A 19 -5.61 -14.34 2.94
N THR A 20 -5.17 -13.10 2.82
CA THR A 20 -3.76 -12.88 2.51
C THR A 20 -3.16 -12.33 3.79
N PRO A 21 -2.63 -13.20 4.68
CA PRO A 21 -1.83 -12.70 5.80
C PRO A 21 -0.82 -11.75 5.19
N ALA A 22 -0.84 -10.49 5.63
CA ALA A 22 0.21 -9.55 5.27
C ALA A 22 1.53 -10.29 5.48
N PRO A 23 2.38 -10.46 4.45
CA PRO A 23 3.58 -11.24 4.61
C PRO A 23 4.39 -10.56 5.71
N ILE A 24 4.42 -11.17 6.90
CA ILE A 24 5.32 -10.76 7.95
C ILE A 24 6.69 -10.91 7.32
N VAL A 25 7.38 -9.80 7.05
CA VAL A 25 8.69 -9.85 6.43
C VAL A 25 9.57 -10.67 7.39
N PRO A 26 10.04 -11.87 7.03
CA PRO A 26 10.78 -12.72 7.95
C PRO A 26 12.05 -12.02 8.48
N ALA A 27 12.55 -11.04 7.71
CA ALA A 27 13.64 -10.17 8.09
C ALA A 27 13.34 -9.30 9.33
N LEU A 28 12.10 -8.88 9.56
CA LEU A 28 11.70 -8.09 10.75
C LEU A 28 11.79 -8.88 12.04
N LEU A 29 11.46 -10.18 11.99
CA LEU A 29 11.50 -11.06 13.15
C LEU A 29 12.92 -11.25 13.67
N GLN A 30 13.92 -11.04 12.81
CA GLN A 30 15.35 -11.18 13.12
C GLN A 30 16.02 -9.87 13.54
N LEU A 31 15.31 -8.74 13.51
CA LEU A 31 15.83 -7.47 14.01
C LEU A 31 15.84 -7.45 15.54
N ASP A 32 16.77 -6.71 16.12
CA ASP A 32 16.70 -6.37 17.55
C ASP A 32 15.54 -5.41 17.83
N GLU A 33 15.09 -5.35 19.09
CA GLU A 33 13.93 -4.54 19.49
C GLU A 33 14.11 -3.04 19.23
N ALA A 34 15.32 -2.51 19.34
CA ALA A 34 15.58 -1.10 19.05
C ALA A 34 15.43 -0.80 17.56
N THR A 35 15.93 -1.69 16.70
CA THR A 35 15.77 -1.56 15.25
C THR A 35 14.31 -1.78 14.82
N LYS A 36 13.57 -2.72 15.43
CA LYS A 36 12.12 -2.88 15.19
C LYS A 36 11.36 -1.61 15.53
N SER A 37 11.55 -1.07 16.74
CA SER A 37 10.90 0.16 17.18
C SER A 37 11.21 1.33 16.26
N LYS A 38 12.46 1.43 15.78
CA LYS A 38 12.86 2.44 14.80
C LYS A 38 12.10 2.29 13.48
N VAL A 39 12.04 1.06 12.94
CA VAL A 39 11.27 0.78 11.72
C VAL A 39 9.81 1.19 11.95
N GLU A 40 9.16 0.69 13.00
CA GLU A 40 7.77 1.02 13.34
C GLU A 40 7.50 2.52 13.39
N SER A 41 8.36 3.29 14.07
CA SER A 41 8.23 4.74 14.19
C SER A 41 8.24 5.46 12.84
N ILE A 42 8.98 4.92 11.86
CA ILE A 42 9.03 5.44 10.49
C ILE A 42 7.72 5.09 9.77
N LEU A 43 7.24 3.84 9.89
CA LEU A 43 6.04 3.37 9.19
C LEU A 43 4.77 4.12 9.58
N ILE A 44 4.64 4.46 10.87
CA ILE A 44 3.46 5.15 11.39
C ILE A 44 3.55 6.68 11.21
N ASN A 45 4.66 7.22 10.69
CA ASN A 45 4.84 8.65 10.53
C ASN A 45 4.03 9.19 9.35
N GLN A 46 2.84 9.71 9.66
CA GLN A 46 1.91 10.25 8.67
C GLN A 46 2.38 11.57 8.03
N ASN A 47 3.45 12.18 8.52
CA ASN A 47 3.99 13.43 7.98
C ASN A 47 5.03 13.21 6.89
N LEU A 48 5.52 11.97 6.73
CA LEU A 48 6.51 11.64 5.72
C LEU A 48 5.84 11.20 4.41
N PRO A 49 6.30 11.69 3.26
CA PRO A 49 5.96 11.11 1.97
C PRO A 49 6.31 9.61 1.95
N LEU A 50 5.46 8.80 1.32
CA LEU A 50 5.66 7.35 1.27
C LEU A 50 7.02 6.94 0.68
N LYS A 51 7.52 7.71 -0.29
CA LYS A 51 8.86 7.53 -0.85
C LYS A 51 9.96 7.69 0.21
N GLU A 52 9.81 8.64 1.12
CA GLU A 52 10.78 8.86 2.20
C GLU A 52 10.70 7.76 3.24
N ILE A 53 9.49 7.33 3.61
CA ILE A 53 9.30 6.19 4.52
C ILE A 53 9.99 4.94 3.95
N ASN A 54 9.72 4.60 2.68
CA ASN A 54 10.36 3.48 2.00
C ASN A 54 11.88 3.60 1.99
N SER A 55 12.41 4.79 1.66
CA SER A 55 13.86 5.02 1.57
C SER A 55 14.55 4.89 2.94
N GLN A 56 13.90 5.34 4.03
CA GLN A 56 14.44 5.20 5.38
C GLN A 56 14.43 3.75 5.85
N VAL A 57 13.38 3.00 5.54
CA VAL A 57 13.30 1.56 5.85
C VAL A 57 14.34 0.78 5.05
N ASP A 58 14.50 1.08 3.76
CA ASP A 58 15.55 0.50 2.90
C ASP A 58 16.95 0.72 3.49
N ALA A 59 17.22 1.95 3.95
CA ALA A 59 18.48 2.30 4.58
C ALA A 59 18.74 1.52 5.88
N ILE A 60 17.71 1.26 6.68
CA ILE A 60 17.84 0.44 7.90
C ILE A 60 18.22 -0.99 7.55
N PHE A 61 17.54 -1.59 6.57
CA PHE A 61 17.80 -2.98 6.17
C PHE A 61 19.14 -3.15 5.44
N ALA A 62 19.61 -2.14 4.72
CA ALA A 62 20.94 -2.13 4.11
C ALA A 62 22.09 -2.12 5.14
N GLN A 63 21.83 -1.68 6.38
CA GLN A 63 22.80 -1.67 7.48
C GLN A 63 22.81 -2.97 8.29
N GLN A 64 21.88 -3.89 8.02
CA GLN A 64 21.79 -5.18 8.72
C GLN A 64 22.79 -6.20 8.16
N SER A 65 22.84 -7.38 8.78
CA SER A 65 23.64 -8.49 8.26
C SER A 65 23.22 -8.85 6.82
N PRO A 66 24.14 -9.38 5.98
CA PRO A 66 23.82 -9.74 4.59
C PRO A 66 22.63 -10.69 4.46
N SER A 67 22.43 -11.58 5.44
CA SER A 67 21.28 -12.50 5.46
C SER A 67 19.96 -11.73 5.63
N ILE A 68 19.88 -10.81 6.60
CA ILE A 68 18.67 -10.01 6.86
C ILE A 68 18.38 -9.07 5.69
N SER A 69 19.40 -8.39 5.16
CA SER A 69 19.25 -7.52 3.99
C SER A 69 18.74 -8.29 2.76
N SER A 70 19.28 -9.48 2.48
CA SER A 70 18.84 -10.31 1.36
C SER A 70 17.38 -10.75 1.51
N GLN A 71 16.98 -11.20 2.70
CA GLN A 71 15.59 -11.60 2.97
C GLN A 71 14.61 -10.43 2.83
N TYR A 72 15.01 -9.23 3.27
CA TYR A 72 14.22 -8.02 3.08
C TYR A 72 14.00 -7.73 1.59
N THR A 73 15.07 -7.72 0.79
CA THR A 73 14.99 -7.47 -0.65
C THR A 73 14.07 -8.47 -1.35
N VAL A 74 14.25 -9.78 -1.10
CA VAL A 74 13.41 -10.83 -1.69
C VAL A 74 11.93 -10.64 -1.33
N THR A 75 11.65 -10.31 -0.06
CA THR A 75 10.27 -10.12 0.40
C THR A 75 9.66 -8.86 -0.20
N LYS A 76 10.41 -7.76 -0.27
CA LYS A 76 9.98 -6.52 -0.91
C LYS A 76 9.65 -6.74 -2.38
N GLU A 77 10.51 -7.45 -3.12
CA GLU A 77 10.26 -7.77 -4.53
C GLU A 77 9.05 -8.69 -4.73
N ALA A 78 8.87 -9.70 -3.87
CA ALA A 78 7.69 -10.56 -3.91
C ALA A 78 6.40 -9.77 -3.69
N TYR A 79 6.40 -8.86 -2.71
CA TYR A 79 5.28 -7.98 -2.45
C TYR A 79 4.99 -7.04 -3.62
N LEU A 80 6.01 -6.36 -4.18
CA LEU A 80 5.83 -5.47 -5.32
C LEU A 80 5.24 -6.21 -6.53
N ARG A 81 5.64 -7.47 -6.75
CA ARG A 81 5.03 -8.32 -7.77
C ARG A 81 3.56 -8.59 -7.47
N ALA A 82 3.21 -9.01 -6.27
CA ALA A 82 1.82 -9.28 -5.88
C ALA A 82 0.94 -8.04 -6.05
N VAL A 83 1.40 -6.87 -5.63
CA VAL A 83 0.66 -5.60 -5.79
C VAL A 83 0.49 -5.24 -7.27
N ASN A 84 1.52 -5.40 -8.10
CA ASN A 84 1.39 -5.14 -9.53
C ASN A 84 0.40 -6.09 -10.21
N GLU A 85 0.33 -7.36 -9.78
CA GLU A 85 -0.65 -8.31 -10.31
C GLU A 85 -2.08 -7.97 -9.85
N LEU A 86 -2.26 -7.57 -8.59
CA LEU A 86 -3.56 -7.08 -8.10
C LEU A 86 -4.01 -5.83 -8.85
N GLU A 87 -3.10 -4.89 -9.11
CA GLU A 87 -3.38 -3.68 -9.89
C GLU A 87 -3.77 -4.01 -11.34
N LYS A 88 -3.11 -4.99 -11.97
CA LYS A 88 -3.53 -5.46 -13.30
C LYS A 88 -4.93 -6.05 -13.26
N HIS A 89 -5.23 -6.90 -12.28
CA HIS A 89 -6.55 -7.48 -12.11
C HIS A 89 -7.62 -6.40 -11.94
N HIS A 90 -7.36 -5.40 -11.10
CA HIS A 90 -8.21 -4.22 -10.92
C HIS A 90 -8.51 -3.49 -12.22
N ILE A 91 -7.47 -3.25 -13.03
CA ILE A 91 -7.59 -2.60 -14.33
C ILE A 91 -8.48 -3.42 -15.28
N GLU A 92 -8.43 -4.74 -15.22
CA GLU A 92 -9.30 -5.57 -16.04
C GLU A 92 -10.74 -5.56 -15.54
N GLU A 93 -10.98 -5.58 -14.23
CA GLU A 93 -12.33 -5.52 -13.66
C GLU A 93 -13.01 -4.17 -13.91
N ILE A 94 -12.29 -3.06 -13.76
CA ILE A 94 -12.87 -1.72 -13.93
C ILE A 94 -13.30 -1.43 -15.37
N LYS A 95 -12.78 -2.15 -16.37
CA LYS A 95 -13.22 -2.02 -17.77
C LYS A 95 -14.70 -2.37 -17.97
N ALA A 96 -15.26 -3.20 -17.09
CA ALA A 96 -16.68 -3.54 -17.11
C ALA A 96 -17.57 -2.44 -16.48
N ALA A 97 -16.98 -1.46 -15.79
CA ALA A 97 -17.70 -0.37 -15.17
C ALA A 97 -18.14 0.69 -16.19
N SER A 98 -19.01 1.61 -15.77
CA SER A 98 -19.41 2.73 -16.63
C SER A 98 -18.22 3.67 -16.94
N PRO A 99 -18.24 4.41 -18.08
CA PRO A 99 -17.16 5.34 -18.41
C PRO A 99 -16.86 6.40 -17.33
N PRO A 100 -17.85 6.98 -16.63
CA PRO A 100 -17.60 7.87 -15.50
C PRO A 100 -16.87 7.18 -14.34
N THR A 101 -17.22 5.92 -14.03
CA THR A 101 -16.54 5.12 -13.01
C THR A 101 -15.09 4.83 -13.39
N GLN A 102 -14.82 4.48 -14.65
CA GLN A 102 -13.45 4.29 -15.14
C GLN A 102 -12.60 5.56 -15.05
N ALA A 103 -13.20 6.72 -15.34
CA ALA A 103 -12.53 8.01 -15.22
C ALA A 103 -12.18 8.34 -13.76
N ALA A 104 -13.15 8.20 -12.85
CA ALA A 104 -12.94 8.45 -11.42
C ALA A 104 -11.91 7.48 -10.81
N ASP A 105 -11.95 6.21 -11.19
CA ASP A 105 -10.97 5.21 -10.78
C ASP A 105 -9.54 5.59 -11.24
N SER A 106 -9.39 6.00 -12.51
CA SER A 106 -8.11 6.46 -13.04
C SER A 106 -7.51 7.61 -12.22
N GLU A 107 -8.33 8.56 -11.77
CA GLU A 107 -7.89 9.65 -10.90
C GLU A 107 -7.52 9.17 -9.50
N ILE A 108 -8.34 8.29 -8.91
CA ILE A 108 -8.05 7.65 -7.60
C ILE A 108 -6.71 6.93 -7.66
N ARG A 109 -6.45 6.17 -8.72
CA ARG A 109 -5.20 5.44 -8.92
C ARG A 109 -3.99 6.34 -9.11
N LYS A 110 -4.14 7.48 -9.80
CA LYS A 110 -3.05 8.48 -9.88
C LYS A 110 -2.65 8.99 -8.50
N ILE A 111 -3.62 9.23 -7.62
CA ILE A 111 -3.34 9.67 -6.24
C ILE A 111 -2.74 8.53 -5.41
N ALA A 112 -3.33 7.33 -5.46
CA ALA A 112 -2.86 6.17 -4.69
C ALA A 112 -1.41 5.77 -5.04
N ASN A 113 -1.03 5.95 -6.31
CA ASN A 113 0.32 5.63 -6.80
C ASN A 113 1.32 6.79 -6.69
N ASN A 114 0.91 7.95 -6.15
CA ASN A 114 1.81 9.08 -5.96
C ASN A 114 2.59 8.96 -4.65
N ASP A 115 3.82 8.47 -4.75
CA ASP A 115 4.73 8.23 -3.62
C ASP A 115 5.28 9.53 -2.97
N SER A 116 5.08 10.67 -3.62
CA SER A 116 5.44 12.00 -3.11
C SER A 116 4.39 12.56 -2.15
N LEU A 117 3.25 11.88 -2.02
CA LEU A 117 2.22 12.20 -1.03
C LEU A 117 2.43 11.37 0.24
N THR A 118 2.05 11.97 1.37
CA THR A 118 1.83 11.25 2.63
C THR A 118 0.59 10.35 2.51
N SER A 119 0.49 9.32 3.35
CA SER A 119 -0.73 8.49 3.43
C SER A 119 -1.99 9.31 3.72
N LEU A 120 -1.87 10.37 4.54
CA LEU A 120 -2.96 11.27 4.86
C LEU A 120 -3.42 12.07 3.62
N GLN A 121 -2.48 12.60 2.85
CA GLN A 121 -2.77 13.32 1.62
C GLN A 121 -3.40 12.41 0.56
N GLN A 122 -2.88 11.18 0.40
CA GLN A 122 -3.48 10.21 -0.51
C GLN A 122 -4.93 9.89 -0.11
N ASN A 123 -5.16 9.56 1.16
CA ASN A 123 -6.49 9.23 1.66
C ASN A 123 -7.49 10.39 1.48
N ARG A 124 -7.05 11.63 1.78
CA ARG A 124 -7.85 12.83 1.56
C ARG A 124 -8.17 13.05 0.08
N GLY A 125 -7.19 12.93 -0.79
CA GLY A 125 -7.38 13.10 -2.24
C GLY A 125 -8.34 12.05 -2.82
N ILE A 126 -8.17 10.77 -2.45
CA ILE A 126 -9.06 9.69 -2.85
C ILE A 126 -10.49 9.94 -2.36
N LEU A 127 -10.65 10.36 -1.10
CA LEU A 127 -11.96 10.65 -0.53
C LEU A 127 -12.64 11.83 -1.25
N GLN A 128 -11.88 12.88 -1.58
CA GLN A 128 -12.40 14.03 -2.33
C GLN A 128 -12.91 13.62 -3.72
N ILE A 129 -12.14 12.82 -4.47
CA ILE A 129 -12.58 12.32 -5.78
C ILE A 129 -13.85 11.50 -5.63
N TYR A 130 -13.89 10.58 -4.66
CA TYR A 130 -15.04 9.72 -4.40
C TYR A 130 -16.32 10.52 -4.07
N LEU A 131 -16.23 11.48 -3.15
CA LEU A 131 -17.37 12.27 -2.71
C LEU A 131 -17.87 13.25 -3.77
N ALA A 132 -17.02 13.63 -4.73
CA ALA A 132 -17.42 14.46 -5.87
C ALA A 132 -18.24 13.71 -6.93
N GLN A 133 -18.25 12.36 -6.89
CA GLN A 133 -19.00 11.55 -7.85
C GLN A 133 -20.49 11.47 -7.53
N THR A 134 -21.29 11.12 -8.53
CA THR A 134 -22.72 10.82 -8.33
C THR A 134 -22.92 9.55 -7.51
N PRO A 135 -24.09 9.35 -6.87
CA PRO A 135 -24.38 8.14 -6.09
C PRO A 135 -24.19 6.83 -6.87
N ASP A 136 -24.50 6.81 -8.17
CA ASP A 136 -24.35 5.62 -9.01
C ASP A 136 -22.87 5.27 -9.26
N VAL A 137 -22.06 6.27 -9.59
CA VAL A 137 -20.60 6.10 -9.74
C VAL A 137 -19.97 5.71 -8.40
N GLN A 138 -20.39 6.31 -7.30
CA GLN A 138 -19.95 5.94 -5.95
C GLN A 138 -20.29 4.49 -5.59
N LYS A 139 -21.40 3.97 -6.09
CA LYS A 139 -21.84 2.57 -5.89
C LYS A 139 -21.03 1.61 -6.74
N GLU A 140 -20.78 1.94 -8.01
CA GLU A 140 -19.91 1.14 -8.87
C GLU A 140 -18.47 1.11 -8.35
N LEU A 141 -17.88 2.28 -8.01
CA LEU A 141 -16.54 2.35 -7.41
C LEU A 141 -16.42 1.49 -6.14
N LYS A 142 -17.48 1.38 -5.33
CA LYS A 142 -17.49 0.49 -4.16
C LYS A 142 -17.46 -1.00 -4.52
N GLN A 143 -17.99 -1.39 -5.68
CA GLN A 143 -17.97 -2.78 -6.15
C GLN A 143 -16.57 -3.18 -6.61
N TYR A 144 -15.84 -2.26 -7.22
CA TYR A 144 -14.48 -2.46 -7.74
C TYR A 144 -13.39 -2.02 -6.77
N ALA A 145 -13.72 -1.56 -5.56
CA ALA A 145 -12.71 -1.20 -4.58
C ALA A 145 -12.02 -2.48 -4.07
N ILE A 146 -10.98 -2.93 -4.79
CA ILE A 146 -10.16 -4.11 -4.44
C ILE A 146 -9.46 -3.98 -3.06
N PHE A 147 -9.53 -2.81 -2.41
CA PHE A 147 -8.83 -2.55 -1.13
C PHE A 147 -9.67 -1.97 0.02
N ARG A 148 -11.01 -2.06 0.02
CA ARG A 148 -11.81 -1.51 1.15
C ARG A 148 -12.95 -2.38 1.66
N ARG A 149 -12.99 -3.66 1.31
CA ARG A 149 -13.80 -4.65 2.03
C ARG A 149 -12.89 -5.45 2.94
N ASN A 150 -12.83 -4.95 4.17
CA ASN A 150 -12.60 -5.64 5.44
C ASN A 150 -11.44 -6.62 5.48
#